data_AF-A0A1N7ID27-F1
#
_entry.id   AF-A0A1N7ID27-F1
#
_cell.length_a   1.000
_cell.length_b   1.000
_cell.length_c   1.000
_cell.angle_alpha   90.00
_cell.angle_beta   90.00
_cell.angle_gamma   90.00
#
_symmetry.space_group_name_H-M   'P 1'
#
loop_
_entity.id
_entity.type
_entity.pdbx_description
1 polymer ?
#
loop_
_entity_poly.entity_id
_entity_poly.type
_entity_poly.pdbx_seq_one_letter_code
_entity_poly.pdbx_strand_id
1 'polypeptide(L)'
;MIDQIIKKNIRLLSERYHHDVLYYERVIAIKNEKNVIEIFSQIKDHISITYNFEEGIEKVEIRNIEIYDLLIKIFLRKNLEKVNLSPGYPLNLKDIEEEFGNLHRFEEELMTLINTETHYSHIGGNRVLAELYKNILILRDDIGSSKANVLNISNDKI
;
A
#
# COMPACT_ATOMS: atom_id res chain seq x y z
N MET A 1 1.12 18.94 3.07
CA MET A 1 2.40 18.19 3.12
C MET A 1 2.04 16.75 3.45
N ILE A 2 2.48 15.78 2.64
CA ILE A 2 2.18 14.36 2.89
C ILE A 2 2.79 13.95 4.23
N ASP A 3 1.97 13.26 5.03
CA ASP A 3 2.33 12.73 6.34
C ASP A 3 3.60 11.86 6.28
N GLN A 4 4.44 11.92 7.33
CA GLN A 4 5.73 11.23 7.35
C GLN A 4 5.56 9.70 7.37
N ILE A 5 4.52 9.18 8.01
CA ILE A 5 4.20 7.76 8.05
C ILE A 5 3.80 7.30 6.65
N ILE A 6 2.95 8.09 5.95
CA ILE A 6 2.59 7.80 4.56
C ILE A 6 3.82 7.77 3.65
N LYS A 7 4.73 8.75 3.76
CA LYS A 7 5.99 8.76 2.98
C LYS A 7 6.84 7.52 3.23
N LYS A 8 6.98 7.11 4.50
CA LYS A 8 7.71 5.90 4.91
C LYS A 8 7.05 4.65 4.33
N ASN A 9 5.73 4.55 4.41
CA ASN A 9 4.96 3.43 3.89
C ASN A 9 5.07 3.34 2.37
N ILE A 10 4.94 4.45 1.63
CA ILE A 10 5.14 4.50 0.18
C ILE A 10 6.54 3.99 -0.19
N ARG A 11 7.58 4.40 0.55
CA ARG A 11 8.96 3.95 0.30
C ARG A 11 9.07 2.43 0.40
N LEU A 12 8.60 1.87 1.51
CA LEU A 12 8.68 0.44 1.80
C LEU A 12 7.81 -0.37 0.84
N LEU A 13 6.63 0.13 0.51
CA LEU A 13 5.75 -0.48 -0.47
C LEU A 13 6.40 -0.48 -1.86
N SER A 14 6.97 0.64 -2.30
CA SER A 14 7.66 0.72 -3.60
C SER A 14 8.85 -0.25 -3.65
N GLU A 15 9.64 -0.32 -2.58
CA GLU A 15 10.75 -1.28 -2.47
C GLU A 15 10.26 -2.73 -2.59
N ARG A 16 9.16 -3.07 -1.90
CA ARG A 16 8.53 -4.40 -1.97
C ARG A 16 8.12 -4.80 -3.38
N TYR A 17 7.69 -3.84 -4.20
CA TYR A 17 7.24 -4.09 -5.58
C TYR A 17 8.32 -3.78 -6.63
N HIS A 18 9.57 -3.57 -6.21
CA HIS A 18 10.72 -3.30 -7.08
C HIS A 18 10.59 -1.99 -7.88
N HIS A 19 10.19 -0.92 -7.19
CA HIS A 19 10.18 0.45 -7.70
C HIS A 19 11.15 1.35 -6.93
N ASP A 20 11.89 2.17 -7.66
CA ASP A 20 12.72 3.22 -7.10
C ASP A 20 11.86 4.40 -6.66
N VAL A 21 12.24 5.04 -5.56
CA VAL A 21 11.58 6.24 -5.03
C VAL A 21 12.56 7.40 -4.96
N LEU A 22 12.16 8.53 -5.55
CA LEU A 22 12.89 9.79 -5.52
C LEU A 22 12.03 10.87 -4.86
N TYR A 23 12.64 11.64 -3.96
CA TYR A 23 11.97 12.72 -3.26
C TYR A 23 12.47 14.07 -3.77
N TYR A 24 11.54 14.86 -4.30
CA TYR A 24 11.76 16.26 -4.64
C TYR A 24 10.92 17.15 -3.71
N GLU A 25 11.15 18.46 -3.75
CA GLU A 25 10.54 19.42 -2.80
C GLU A 25 9.01 19.28 -2.68
N ARG A 26 8.31 19.01 -3.79
CA ARG A 26 6.84 18.95 -3.85
C ARG A 26 6.26 17.65 -4.41
N VAL A 27 7.13 16.72 -4.81
CA VAL A 27 6.72 15.52 -5.53
C VAL A 27 7.51 14.31 -5.06
N ILE A 28 6.80 13.19 -4.88
CA ILE A 28 7.39 11.87 -4.72
C ILE A 28 7.29 11.18 -6.08
N ALA A 29 8.42 10.88 -6.70
CA ALA A 29 8.46 10.14 -7.95
C ALA A 29 8.75 8.66 -7.67
N ILE A 30 7.96 7.77 -8.24
CA ILE A 30 8.11 6.32 -8.13
C ILE A 30 8.23 5.76 -9.54
N LYS A 31 9.25 4.94 -9.80
CA LYS A 31 9.47 4.39 -11.14
C LYS A 31 10.06 2.98 -11.13
N ASN A 32 9.83 2.26 -12.22
CA ASN A 32 10.61 1.10 -12.60
C ASN A 32 10.74 1.07 -14.14
N GLU A 33 11.15 -0.04 -14.74
CA GLU A 33 11.29 -0.17 -16.19
C GLU A 33 10.00 0.11 -16.98
N LYS A 34 8.84 -0.05 -16.34
CA LYS A 34 7.51 0.05 -16.96
C LYS A 34 6.70 1.26 -16.46
N ASN A 35 6.78 1.54 -15.17
CA ASN A 35 5.90 2.47 -14.47
C ASN A 35 6.64 3.78 -14.17
N VAL A 36 5.96 4.89 -14.39
CA VAL A 36 6.37 6.23 -13.95
C VAL A 36 5.16 6.85 -13.26
N ILE A 37 5.32 7.18 -11.99
CA ILE A 37 4.26 7.68 -11.11
C ILE A 37 4.80 8.91 -10.38
N GLU A 38 4.00 9.96 -10.28
CA GLU A 38 4.33 11.14 -9.49
C GLU A 38 3.19 11.46 -8.52
N ILE A 39 3.55 11.76 -7.28
CA ILE A 39 2.60 12.04 -6.20
C ILE A 39 2.83 13.46 -5.70
N PHE A 40 1.81 14.29 -5.86
CA PHE A 40 1.80 15.69 -5.45
C PHE A 40 0.92 15.86 -4.22
N SER A 41 1.48 16.45 -3.15
CA SER A 41 0.68 16.86 -2.00
C SER A 41 -0.29 17.96 -2.43
N GLN A 42 -1.59 17.78 -2.19
CA GLN A 42 -2.55 18.87 -2.27
C GLN A 42 -2.86 19.45 -0.88
N ILE A 43 -3.78 20.42 -0.85
CA ILE A 43 -4.35 21.02 0.35
C ILE A 43 -5.49 20.10 0.85
N LYS A 44 -5.57 19.83 2.17
CA LYS A 44 -6.62 19.04 2.86
C LYS A 44 -6.72 17.56 2.47
N ASP A 45 -6.01 16.66 3.16
CA ASP A 45 -6.18 15.19 3.13
C ASP A 45 -6.29 14.49 1.77
N HIS A 46 -5.93 15.19 0.70
CA HIS A 46 -5.96 14.73 -0.68
C HIS A 46 -4.58 14.85 -1.30
N ILE A 47 -4.35 13.98 -2.27
CA ILE A 47 -3.15 13.91 -3.08
C ILE A 47 -3.56 13.80 -4.55
N SER A 48 -2.72 14.35 -5.41
CA SER A 48 -2.83 14.13 -6.85
C SER A 48 -1.75 13.15 -7.28
N ILE A 49 -2.15 12.15 -8.06
CA ILE A 49 -1.25 11.13 -8.59
C ILE A 49 -1.33 11.19 -10.11
N THR A 50 -0.18 11.33 -10.75
CA THR A 50 -0.03 11.15 -12.19
C THR A 50 0.66 9.81 -12.43
N TYR A 51 0.23 9.06 -13.45
CA TYR A 51 0.92 7.83 -13.85
C TYR A 51 0.76 7.54 -15.34
N ASN A 52 1.75 6.87 -15.93
CA ASN A 52 1.72 6.49 -17.34
C ASN A 52 0.79 5.29 -17.58
N PHE A 53 0.09 5.27 -18.70
CA PHE A 53 -0.67 4.14 -19.25
C PHE A 53 -0.44 4.06 -20.78
N GLU A 54 -0.99 3.05 -21.46
CA GLU A 54 -0.70 2.73 -22.88
C GLU A 54 -0.86 3.94 -23.81
N GLU A 55 -1.91 4.75 -23.61
CA GLU A 55 -2.24 5.88 -24.49
C GLU A 55 -1.82 7.25 -23.92
N GLY A 56 -1.08 7.29 -22.80
CA GLY A 56 -0.57 8.55 -22.25
C GLY A 56 -0.39 8.58 -20.73
N ILE A 57 -0.88 9.65 -20.11
CA ILE A 57 -0.75 9.92 -18.67
C ILE A 57 -2.15 10.10 -18.10
N GLU A 58 -2.44 9.43 -17.00
CA GLU A 58 -3.66 9.60 -16.23
C GLU A 58 -3.35 10.46 -14.99
N LYS A 59 -4.29 11.33 -14.62
CA LYS A 59 -4.18 12.16 -13.40
C LYS A 59 -5.42 11.92 -12.54
N VAL A 60 -5.19 11.44 -11.33
CA VAL A 60 -6.26 11.15 -10.36
C VAL A 60 -6.05 11.96 -9.09
N GLU A 61 -7.14 12.46 -8.52
CA GLU A 61 -7.15 13.10 -7.20
C GLU A 61 -7.90 12.18 -6.24
N ILE A 62 -7.24 11.82 -5.14
CA ILE A 62 -7.74 10.83 -4.18
C ILE A 62 -7.45 11.26 -2.75
N ARG A 63 -8.12 10.66 -1.78
CA ARG A 63 -7.78 10.86 -0.37
C ARG A 63 -6.46 10.18 -0.03
N ASN A 64 -5.73 10.72 0.95
CA ASN A 64 -4.48 10.17 1.45
C ASN A 64 -4.56 8.67 1.77
N ILE A 65 -5.69 8.23 2.34
CA ILE A 65 -5.91 6.84 2.75
C ILE A 65 -6.08 5.88 1.56
N GLU A 66 -6.41 6.39 0.38
CA GLU A 66 -6.68 5.58 -0.83
C GLU A 66 -5.41 5.35 -1.67
N ILE A 67 -4.30 5.97 -1.28
CA ILE A 67 -3.03 5.90 -2.02
C ILE A 67 -2.53 4.49 -2.20
N TYR A 68 -2.64 3.66 -1.17
CA TYR A 68 -2.09 2.32 -1.18
C TYR A 68 -2.82 1.41 -2.17
N ASP A 69 -4.15 1.55 -2.27
CA ASP A 69 -4.96 0.82 -3.26
C ASP A 69 -4.54 1.16 -4.68
N LEU A 70 -4.39 2.45 -4.99
CA LEU A 70 -3.97 2.88 -6.31
C LEU A 70 -2.55 2.39 -6.63
N LEU A 71 -1.59 2.57 -5.72
CA LEU A 71 -0.20 2.17 -5.94
C LEU A 71 -0.07 0.67 -6.14
N ILE A 72 -0.69 -0.15 -5.29
CA ILE A 72 -0.64 -1.62 -5.41
C ILE A 72 -1.19 -2.07 -6.76
N LYS A 73 -2.29 -1.47 -7.24
CA LYS A 73 -2.84 -1.79 -8.56
C LYS A 73 -1.91 -1.39 -9.70
N ILE A 74 -1.28 -0.22 -9.63
CA ILE A 74 -0.27 0.20 -10.63
C ILE A 74 0.96 -0.72 -10.59
N PHE A 75 1.38 -1.16 -9.40
CA PHE A 75 2.54 -2.03 -9.23
C PHE A 75 2.31 -3.44 -9.78
N LEU A 76 1.08 -3.95 -9.68
CA LEU A 76 0.72 -5.32 -10.08
C LEU A 76 0.26 -5.47 -11.53
N ARG A 77 0.06 -4.36 -12.28
CA ARG A 77 -0.49 -4.42 -13.64
C ARG A 77 0.41 -5.20 -14.60
N LYS A 78 -0.18 -6.10 -15.40
CA LYS A 78 0.55 -6.86 -16.43
C LYS A 78 0.77 -6.04 -17.70
N ASN A 79 -0.18 -5.17 -18.05
CA ASN A 79 -0.10 -4.22 -19.16
C ASN A 79 -0.15 -2.77 -18.65
N LEU A 80 0.10 -1.76 -19.49
CA LEU A 80 -0.02 -0.36 -19.09
C LEU A 80 -1.49 0.10 -19.10
N GLU A 81 -2.36 -0.64 -18.42
CA GLU A 81 -3.78 -0.28 -18.32
C GLU A 81 -4.03 0.78 -17.25
N LYS A 82 -5.16 1.48 -17.39
CA LYS A 82 -5.69 2.35 -16.34
C LYS A 82 -6.16 1.52 -15.17
N VAL A 83 -5.99 2.03 -13.96
CA VAL A 83 -6.45 1.37 -12.74
C VAL A 83 -7.55 2.20 -12.08
N ASN A 84 -8.51 1.50 -11.48
CA ASN A 84 -9.59 2.10 -10.71
C ASN A 84 -9.46 1.73 -9.23
N LEU A 85 -9.82 2.65 -8.34
CA LEU A 85 -9.92 2.35 -6.91
C LEU A 85 -10.97 1.26 -6.65
N SER A 86 -10.75 0.45 -5.62
CA SER A 86 -11.75 -0.52 -5.18
C SER A 86 -12.94 0.25 -4.56
N PRO A 87 -14.18 -0.24 -4.69
CA PRO A 87 -15.35 0.52 -4.27
C PRO A 87 -15.46 0.67 -2.74
N GLY A 88 -15.00 -0.33 -1.98
CA GLY A 88 -15.15 -0.40 -0.52
C GLY A 88 -14.22 0.49 0.29
N TYR A 89 -14.15 0.24 1.59
CA TYR A 89 -13.28 0.96 2.51
C TYR A 89 -11.85 0.39 2.51
N PRO A 90 -10.85 1.17 2.95
CA PRO A 90 -9.48 0.68 3.16
C PRO A 90 -9.43 -0.38 4.27
N LEU A 91 -8.84 -1.52 3.97
CA LEU A 91 -8.73 -2.64 4.91
C LEU A 91 -8.00 -2.24 6.20
N ASN A 92 -8.36 -2.86 7.32
CA ASN A 92 -7.84 -2.61 8.66
C ASN A 92 -7.78 -3.91 9.49
N LEU A 93 -7.33 -3.83 10.74
CA LEU A 93 -7.15 -5.01 11.61
C LEU A 93 -8.44 -5.75 11.93
N LYS A 94 -9.60 -5.08 11.95
CA LYS A 94 -10.89 -5.76 12.16
C LYS A 94 -11.21 -6.71 11.02
N ASP A 95 -10.82 -6.37 9.79
CA ASP A 95 -11.08 -7.21 8.62
C ASP A 95 -10.21 -8.47 8.66
N ILE A 96 -9.03 -8.38 9.29
CA ILE A 96 -8.18 -9.54 9.61
C ILE A 96 -8.84 -10.37 10.70
N GLU A 97 -9.34 -9.73 11.77
CA GLU A 97 -10.05 -10.45 12.83
C GLU A 97 -11.27 -11.23 12.29
N GLU A 98 -12.04 -10.64 11.39
CA GLU A 98 -13.16 -11.29 10.71
C GLU A 98 -12.72 -12.49 9.85
N GLU A 99 -11.57 -12.38 9.16
CA GLU A 99 -11.02 -13.46 8.32
C GLU A 99 -10.47 -14.63 9.13
N PHE A 100 -9.73 -14.35 10.19
CA PHE A 100 -9.01 -15.36 10.98
C PHE A 100 -9.78 -15.85 12.21
N GLY A 101 -10.85 -15.15 12.60
CA GLY A 101 -11.69 -15.44 13.76
C GLY A 101 -11.01 -15.23 15.13
N ASN A 102 -9.73 -14.87 15.15
CA ASN A 102 -8.95 -14.60 16.35
C ASN A 102 -7.76 -13.69 16.00
N LEU A 103 -7.90 -12.38 16.26
CA LEU A 103 -6.85 -11.40 16.03
C LEU A 103 -5.59 -11.68 16.86
N HIS A 104 -5.74 -12.21 18.08
CA HIS A 104 -4.61 -12.45 18.97
C HIS A 104 -3.60 -13.43 18.38
N ARG A 105 -4.09 -14.50 17.74
CA ARG A 105 -3.22 -15.47 17.07
C ARG A 105 -2.46 -14.84 15.89
N PHE A 106 -3.12 -13.97 15.13
CA PHE A 106 -2.49 -13.23 14.06
C PHE A 106 -1.41 -12.27 14.59
N GLU A 107 -1.71 -11.56 15.69
CA GLU A 107 -0.75 -10.68 16.36
C GLU A 107 0.46 -11.46 16.90
N GLU A 108 0.25 -12.62 17.52
CA GLU A 108 1.34 -13.49 17.98
C GLU A 108 2.26 -13.94 16.84
N GLU A 109 1.67 -14.35 15.70
CA GLU A 109 2.42 -14.72 14.51
C GLU A 109 3.20 -13.52 13.95
N LEU A 110 2.54 -12.38 13.83
CA LEU A 110 3.16 -11.14 13.36
C LEU A 110 4.31 -10.68 14.26
N MET A 111 4.12 -10.71 15.58
CA MET A 111 5.16 -10.37 16.55
C MET A 111 6.32 -11.36 16.52
N THR A 112 6.05 -12.66 16.30
CA THR A 112 7.10 -13.67 16.13
C THR A 112 7.94 -13.38 14.88
N LEU A 113 7.31 -13.02 13.76
CA LEU A 113 8.01 -12.63 12.54
C LEU A 113 8.88 -11.39 12.74
N ILE A 114 8.36 -10.38 13.46
CA ILE A 114 9.12 -9.16 13.78
C ILE A 114 10.32 -9.47 14.67
N ASN A 115 10.13 -10.27 15.73
CA ASN A 115 11.17 -10.64 16.68
C ASN A 115 12.28 -11.50 16.07
N THR A 116 11.96 -12.22 14.99
CA THR A 116 12.93 -13.03 14.22
C THR A 116 13.60 -12.24 13.09
N GLU A 117 13.42 -10.91 13.06
CA GLU A 117 13.94 -10.01 12.03
C GLU A 117 13.50 -10.41 10.61
N THR A 118 12.35 -11.06 10.48
CA THR A 118 11.81 -11.47 9.19
C THR A 118 11.42 -10.24 8.39
N HIS A 119 12.15 -9.96 7.30
CA HIS A 119 11.87 -8.82 6.44
C HIS A 119 10.72 -9.04 5.47
N TYR A 120 10.27 -10.28 5.28
CA TYR A 120 9.18 -10.60 4.38
C TYR A 120 8.49 -11.89 4.79
N SER A 121 7.16 -11.86 4.89
CA SER A 121 6.35 -13.07 5.08
C SER A 121 4.94 -12.89 4.54
N HIS A 122 4.41 -13.94 3.92
CA HIS A 122 2.98 -14.07 3.68
C HIS A 122 2.33 -14.62 4.95
N ILE A 123 1.43 -13.84 5.55
CA ILE A 123 0.70 -14.26 6.77
C ILE A 123 -0.64 -14.93 6.38
N GLY A 124 -1.08 -14.75 5.13
CA GLY A 124 -2.18 -15.49 4.54
C GLY A 124 -3.52 -14.75 4.58
N GLY A 125 -4.61 -15.52 4.65
CA GLY A 125 -6.00 -15.09 4.48
C GLY A 125 -6.58 -15.56 3.14
N ASN A 126 -7.88 -15.85 3.10
CA ASN A 126 -8.59 -16.23 1.87
C ASN A 126 -9.12 -15.00 1.15
N ARG A 127 -9.88 -14.14 1.85
CA ARG A 127 -10.39 -12.89 1.27
C ARG A 127 -9.44 -11.72 1.53
N VAL A 128 -9.02 -11.55 2.79
CA VAL A 128 -8.08 -10.50 3.19
C VAL A 128 -6.67 -11.06 3.19
N LEU A 129 -5.91 -10.79 2.12
CA LEU A 129 -4.51 -11.17 2.01
C LEU A 129 -3.63 -10.25 2.84
N ALA A 130 -2.94 -10.81 3.84
CA ALA A 130 -2.01 -10.11 4.72
C ALA A 130 -0.55 -10.48 4.43
N GLU A 131 0.30 -9.47 4.32
CA GLU A 131 1.71 -9.62 4.02
C GLU A 131 2.57 -8.68 4.87
N LEU A 132 3.58 -9.23 5.55
CA LEU A 132 4.59 -8.45 6.24
C LEU A 132 5.71 -8.10 5.27
N TYR A 133 6.08 -6.82 5.22
CA TYR A 133 7.31 -6.36 4.61
C TYR A 133 8.03 -5.38 5.52
N LYS A 134 9.18 -5.78 6.04
CA LYS A 134 9.97 -5.05 7.05
C LYS A 134 9.08 -4.67 8.24
N ASN A 135 8.68 -3.40 8.33
CA ASN A 135 7.87 -2.86 9.41
C ASN A 135 6.50 -2.34 8.93
N ILE A 136 6.02 -2.82 7.78
CA ILE A 136 4.67 -2.53 7.28
C ILE A 136 3.88 -3.81 7.06
N LEU A 137 2.58 -3.75 7.34
CA LEU A 137 1.62 -4.79 7.03
C LEU A 137 0.80 -4.34 5.83
N ILE A 138 0.90 -5.07 4.73
CA ILE A 138 0.19 -4.81 3.48
C ILE A 138 -1.07 -5.69 3.47
N LEU A 139 -2.23 -5.04 3.39
CA LEU A 139 -3.53 -5.70 3.32
C LEU A 139 -4.14 -5.52 1.94
N ARG A 140 -4.57 -6.62 1.32
CA ARG A 140 -5.24 -6.62 0.01
C ARG A 140 -6.48 -7.48 0.06
N ASP A 141 -7.51 -7.09 -0.71
CA ASP A 141 -8.69 -7.91 -0.90
C ASP A 141 -8.53 -8.71 -2.20
N ASP A 142 -8.59 -10.04 -2.11
CA ASP A 142 -8.41 -10.94 -3.25
C ASP A 142 -9.49 -10.71 -4.34
N ILE A 143 -10.72 -10.38 -3.92
CA ILE A 143 -11.84 -10.11 -4.83
C ILE A 143 -11.95 -8.65 -5.27
N GLY A 144 -11.09 -7.76 -4.74
CA GLY A 144 -11.06 -6.34 -5.10
C GLY A 144 -12.28 -5.52 -4.69
N SER A 145 -13.05 -5.96 -3.68
CA SER A 145 -14.20 -5.22 -3.16
C SER A 145 -13.78 -4.11 -2.20
N SER A 146 -12.82 -4.38 -1.33
CA SER A 146 -12.22 -3.41 -0.39
C SER A 146 -10.94 -2.81 -0.96
N LYS A 147 -10.60 -1.60 -0.50
CA LYS A 147 -9.36 -0.92 -0.89
C LYS A 147 -8.19 -1.54 -0.13
N ALA A 148 -7.08 -1.79 -0.83
CA ALA A 148 -5.85 -2.20 -0.16
C ALA A 148 -5.36 -1.10 0.79
N ASN A 149 -4.65 -1.50 1.84
CA ASN A 149 -4.11 -0.58 2.83
C ASN A 149 -2.74 -1.03 3.33
N VAL A 150 -1.98 -0.09 3.89
CA VAL A 150 -0.68 -0.35 4.50
C VAL A 150 -0.67 0.20 5.92
N LEU A 151 -0.56 -0.71 6.88
CA LEU A 151 -0.45 -0.40 8.30
C LEU A 151 1.04 -0.36 8.70
N ASN A 152 1.41 0.61 9.52
CA ASN A 152 2.78 0.71 10.03
C ASN A 152 2.89 -0.05 11.35
N ILE A 153 3.92 -0.87 11.49
CA ILE A 153 4.13 -1.75 12.65
C ILE A 153 5.32 -1.28 13.51
N SER A 154 5.97 -0.16 13.20
CA SER A 154 7.15 0.26 13.98
C SER A 154 6.76 0.72 15.39
N ASN A 155 7.12 -0.10 16.39
CA ASN A 155 7.27 0.09 17.85
C ASN A 155 6.23 0.87 18.68
N ASP A 156 5.33 1.61 18.07
CA ASP A 156 4.17 2.17 18.74
C ASP A 156 2.97 1.28 18.37
N LYS A 157 2.83 0.19 19.15
CA LYS A 157 1.64 -0.68 19.32
C LYS A 157 0.79 -0.93 18.05
N ILE A 158 0.75 -2.20 17.62
CA ILE A 158 -0.43 -2.74 16.92
C ILE A 158 -1.65 -2.51 17.83
#